data_AF-A0A955TLY0-F1
#
_entry.id   AF-A0A955TLY0-F1
#
_cell.length_a   1.000
_cell.length_b   1.000
_cell.length_c   1.000
_cell.angle_alpha   90.00
_cell.angle_beta   90.00
_cell.angle_gamma   90.00
#
_symmetry.space_group_name_H-M   'P 1'
#
loop_
_entity.id
_entity.type
_entity.pdbx_description
1 polymer ?
#
loop_
_entity_poly.entity_id
_entity_poly.type
_entity_poly.pdbx_seq_one_letter_code
_entity_poly.pdbx_strand_id
1 'polypeptide(L)'
;MNYVFHPSAEAEYLESLAYYELKRPGLGASYLAEFERVLVHVCQSQVLENRSLKISSLQEKAREGNGEALLGLSGMGGLRDSEAHPWFLKK
;
A
#
# COMPACT_ATOMS: atom_id res chain seq x y z
N MET A 1 15.76 -6.85 -5.53
CA MET A 1 14.76 -7.46 -4.63
C MET A 1 15.46 -7.80 -3.34
N ASN A 2 14.95 -7.39 -2.17
CA ASN A 2 15.64 -7.63 -0.90
C ASN A 2 14.69 -8.36 0.06
N TYR A 3 14.92 -9.65 0.23
CA TYR A 3 14.23 -10.48 1.21
C TYR A 3 15.30 -11.21 2.02
N VAL A 4 14.97 -11.55 3.26
CA VAL A 4 15.86 -12.31 4.15
C VAL A 4 15.10 -13.54 4.59
N PHE A 5 15.72 -14.70 4.42
CA PHE A 5 15.15 -15.94 4.93
C PHE A 5 15.31 -16.01 6.45
N HIS A 6 14.31 -16.60 7.09
CA HIS A 6 14.56 -17.20 8.40
C HIS A 6 15.52 -18.40 8.21
N PRO A 7 16.52 -18.63 9.09
CA PRO A 7 17.53 -19.67 8.87
C PRO A 7 16.95 -21.07 8.63
N SER A 8 15.85 -21.42 9.29
CA SER A 8 15.18 -22.70 9.04
C SER A 8 14.52 -22.80 7.67
N ALA A 9 13.99 -21.67 7.14
CA ALA A 9 13.38 -21.63 5.82
C ALA A 9 14.44 -21.66 4.71
N GLU A 10 15.61 -21.06 4.94
CA GLU A 10 16.75 -21.16 4.03
C GLU A 10 17.22 -22.62 3.90
N ALA A 11 17.31 -23.35 5.02
CA ALA A 11 17.67 -24.76 5.01
C ALA A 11 16.68 -25.62 4.22
N GLU A 12 15.36 -25.45 4.46
CA GLU A 12 14.30 -26.16 3.72
C GLU A 12 14.33 -25.84 2.22
N TYR A 13 14.56 -24.58 1.88
CA TYR A 13 14.69 -24.12 0.51
C TYR A 13 15.89 -24.76 -0.22
N LEU A 14 17.06 -24.80 0.42
CA LEU A 14 18.26 -25.43 -0.13
C LEU A 14 18.11 -26.95 -0.26
N GLU A 15 17.46 -27.60 0.71
CA GLU A 15 17.13 -29.03 0.63
C GLU A 15 16.20 -29.32 -0.55
N SER A 16 15.17 -28.49 -0.74
CA SER A 16 14.24 -28.61 -1.87
C SER A 16 14.95 -28.44 -3.21
N LEU A 17 15.82 -27.44 -3.34
CA LEU A 17 16.65 -27.23 -4.53
C LEU A 17 17.50 -28.47 -4.85
N ALA A 18 18.22 -28.98 -3.85
CA ALA A 18 19.08 -30.15 -4.00
C ALA A 18 18.28 -31.40 -4.36
N TYR A 19 17.12 -31.60 -3.72
CA TYR A 19 16.22 -32.70 -4.02
C TYR A 19 15.76 -32.68 -5.47
N TYR A 20 15.27 -31.55 -5.97
CA TYR A 20 14.76 -31.46 -7.33
C TYR A 20 15.86 -31.63 -8.38
N GLU A 21 17.04 -31.08 -8.15
CA GLU A 21 18.19 -31.28 -9.04
C GLU A 21 18.64 -32.75 -9.07
N LEU A 22 18.64 -33.42 -7.91
CA LEU A 22 18.93 -34.86 -7.82
C LEU A 22 17.89 -35.71 -8.56
N LYS A 23 16.61 -35.33 -8.53
CA LYS A 23 15.55 -36.07 -9.22
C LYS A 23 15.64 -35.97 -10.73
N ARG A 24 16.01 -34.79 -11.25
CA ARG A 24 16.22 -34.59 -12.68
C ARG A 24 17.17 -33.42 -12.87
N PRO A 25 18.29 -33.61 -13.58
CA PRO A 25 19.19 -32.51 -13.93
C PRO A 25 18.42 -31.33 -14.56
N GLY A 26 18.65 -30.13 -14.05
CA GLY A 26 17.99 -28.88 -14.46
C GLY A 26 16.62 -28.61 -13.83
N LEU A 27 16.05 -29.53 -13.05
CA LEU A 27 14.78 -29.27 -12.35
C LEU A 27 14.97 -28.36 -11.14
N GLY A 28 16.11 -28.41 -10.45
CA GLY A 28 16.43 -27.47 -9.37
C GLY A 28 16.55 -26.04 -9.90
N ALA A 29 17.20 -25.87 -11.07
CA ALA A 29 17.26 -24.57 -11.76
C ALA A 29 15.88 -24.05 -12.18
N SER A 30 14.98 -24.94 -12.63
CA SER A 30 13.60 -24.57 -12.96
C SER A 30 12.81 -24.15 -11.73
N TYR A 31 12.96 -24.86 -10.61
CA TYR A 31 12.36 -24.52 -9.33
C TYR A 31 12.85 -23.15 -8.82
N LEU A 32 14.16 -22.89 -8.89
CA LEU A 32 14.77 -21.61 -8.51
C LEU A 32 14.11 -20.44 -9.25
N ALA A 33 13.99 -20.55 -10.58
CA ALA A 33 13.41 -19.50 -11.41
C ALA A 33 11.95 -19.20 -11.05
N GLU A 34 11.13 -20.23 -10.84
CA GLU A 34 9.72 -20.04 -10.45
C GLU A 34 9.59 -19.48 -9.02
N PHE A 35 10.43 -19.95 -8.10
CA PHE A 35 10.47 -19.45 -6.73
C PHE A 35 10.82 -17.96 -6.68
N GLU A 36 11.85 -17.53 -7.41
CA GLU A 36 12.22 -16.10 -7.51
C GLU A 36 11.09 -15.27 -8.10
N ARG A 37 10.38 -15.77 -9.12
CA ARG A 37 9.21 -15.07 -9.69
C ARG A 37 8.12 -14.87 -8.64
N VAL A 38 7.82 -15.87 -7.81
CA VAL A 38 6.84 -15.72 -6.73
C VAL A 38 7.30 -14.69 -5.70
N LEU A 39 8.57 -14.75 -5.27
CA LEU A 39 9.10 -13.76 -4.33
C LEU A 39 9.05 -12.34 -4.88
N VAL A 40 9.28 -12.17 -6.20
CA VAL A 40 9.11 -10.87 -6.85
C VAL A 40 7.70 -10.33 -6.63
N HIS A 41 6.68 -11.17 -6.85
CA HIS A 41 5.28 -10.76 -6.66
C HIS A 41 4.95 -10.49 -5.20
N VAL A 42 5.43 -11.32 -4.26
CA VAL A 42 5.15 -11.15 -2.83
C VAL A 42 5.72 -9.83 -2.29
N CYS A 43 6.98 -9.49 -2.61
CA CYS A 43 7.52 -8.22 -2.13
C CYS A 43 6.87 -7.01 -2.82
N GLN A 44 6.35 -7.17 -4.05
CA GLN A 44 5.60 -6.11 -4.72
C GLN A 44 4.18 -5.94 -4.14
N SER A 45 3.49 -7.03 -3.79
CA SER A 45 2.13 -6.97 -3.26
C SER A 45 2.07 -6.40 -1.84
N GLN A 46 3.06 -6.71 -0.99
CA GLN A 46 3.15 -6.16 0.37
C GLN A 46 3.26 -4.62 0.41
N VAL A 47 3.78 -4.00 -0.66
CA VAL A 47 3.84 -2.54 -0.77
C VAL A 47 2.46 -1.94 -1.09
N LEU A 48 1.61 -2.66 -1.83
CA LEU A 48 0.30 -2.16 -2.24
C LEU A 48 -0.73 -2.27 -1.12
N GLU A 49 -0.72 -3.36 -0.36
CA GLU A 49 -1.67 -3.57 0.75
C GLU A 49 -1.42 -2.57 1.90
N ASN A 50 -0.15 -2.36 2.26
CA ASN A 50 0.23 -1.37 3.28
C ASN A 50 -0.02 0.08 2.85
N ARG A 51 0.09 0.41 1.55
CA ARG A 51 -0.20 1.76 1.06
C ARG A 51 -1.69 2.05 0.98
N SER A 52 -2.51 1.05 0.61
CA SER A 52 -3.97 1.18 0.57
C SER A 52 -4.54 1.48 1.96
N LEU A 53 -4.12 0.75 3.00
CA LEU A 53 -4.53 1.00 4.39
C LEU A 53 -4.08 2.38 4.91
N LYS A 54 -2.92 2.85 4.46
CA LYS A 54 -2.38 4.16 4.86
C LYS A 54 -3.12 5.32 4.19
N ILE A 55 -3.56 5.18 2.95
CA ILE A 55 -4.38 6.19 2.26
C ILE A 55 -5.76 6.28 2.91
N SER A 56 -6.42 5.15 3.18
CA SER A 56 -7.75 5.16 3.83
C SER A 56 -7.71 5.80 5.22
N SER A 57 -6.72 5.48 6.04
CA SER A 57 -6.57 6.10 7.38
C SER A 57 -6.23 7.60 7.33
N LEU A 58 -5.51 8.07 6.31
CA LEU A 58 -5.26 9.50 6.11
C LEU A 58 -6.51 10.25 5.63
N GLN A 59 -7.34 9.62 4.78
CA GLN A 59 -8.61 10.18 4.33
C GLN A 59 -9.63 10.26 5.47
N GLU A 60 -9.70 9.24 6.34
CA GLU A 60 -10.53 9.24 7.55
C GLU A 60 -10.13 10.38 8.50
N LYS A 61 -8.83 10.53 8.79
CA LYS A 61 -8.31 11.62 9.63
C LYS A 61 -8.55 13.01 9.04
N ALA A 62 -8.48 13.16 7.72
CA ALA A 62 -8.78 14.42 7.05
C ALA A 62 -10.28 14.78 7.13
N ARG A 63 -11.15 13.76 7.24
CA ARG A 63 -12.60 13.95 7.44
C ARG A 63 -12.92 14.35 8.88
N GLU A 64 -12.25 13.75 9.86
CA GLU A 64 -12.38 14.10 11.28
C GLU A 64 -11.83 15.49 11.60
N GLY A 65 -10.69 15.87 11.02
CA GLY A 65 -10.06 17.18 11.24
C GLY A 65 -10.78 18.38 10.60
N ASN A 66 -11.72 18.15 9.68
CA ASN A 66 -12.46 19.21 8.98
C ASN A 66 -13.90 19.42 9.51
N GLY A 67 -14.31 18.66 10.53
CA GLY A 67 -15.64 18.77 11.15
C GLY A 67 -15.76 19.87 12.22
N GLU A 68 -14.64 20.35 12.76
CA GLU A 68 -14.63 21.31 13.89
C GLU A 68 -14.63 22.79 13.44
N ALA A 69 -14.61 23.09 12.13
CA ALA A 69 -14.59 24.47 11.64
C ALA A 69 -15.97 25.05 11.25
N LEU A 70 -17.06 24.26 11.30
CA LEU A 70 -18.37 24.67 10.74
C LEU A 70 -19.53 24.83 11.72
N LEU A 71 -19.30 24.79 13.04
CA LEU A 71 -20.37 24.98 14.04
C LEU A 71 -20.22 26.24 14.90
N GLY A 72 -19.54 27.27 14.39
CA GLY A 72 -19.29 28.52 15.12
C GLY A 72 -20.08 29.76 14.68
N LEU A 73 -20.85 29.74 13.58
CA LEU A 73 -21.48 30.95 13.03
C LEU A 73 -22.95 30.72 12.63
N SER A 74 -23.79 30.36 13.59
CA SER A 74 -25.25 30.57 13.49
C SER A 74 -25.70 31.51 14.60
N GLY A 75 -25.21 32.75 14.52
CA GLY A 75 -25.59 33.84 15.40
C GLY A 75 -25.65 35.14 14.61
N MET A 76 -26.88 35.66 14.47
CA MET A 76 -27.24 37.00 14.01
C MET A 76 -27.22 37.29 12.50
N GLY A 77 -28.32 37.90 12.05
CA GLY A 77 -28.30 38.79 10.89
C GLY A 77 -29.26 38.43 9.77
N GLY A 78 -30.56 38.63 9.97
CA GLY A 78 -31.42 38.97 8.85
C GLY A 78 -31.11 40.40 8.41
N LEU A 79 -30.73 40.60 7.16
CA LEU A 79 -30.99 41.78 6.33
C LEU A 79 -30.17 41.68 5.04
N ARG A 80 -30.91 41.46 3.94
CA ARG A 80 -30.82 42.10 2.63
C ARG A 80 -29.45 42.49 2.03
N ASP A 81 -29.40 42.15 0.74
CA ASP A 81 -28.73 42.83 -0.37
C ASP A 81 -27.36 42.30 -0.83
N SER A 82 -27.40 41.80 -2.06
CA SER A 82 -26.48 42.16 -3.14
C SER A 82 -25.00 41.92 -2.92
N GLU A 83 -24.47 40.86 -3.53
CA GLU A 83 -23.44 40.91 -4.58
C GLU A 83 -22.84 39.51 -4.75
N ALA A 84 -23.25 38.86 -5.84
CA ALA A 84 -22.45 37.80 -6.42
C ALA A 84 -21.23 38.46 -7.07
N HIS A 85 -20.00 38.18 -6.64
CA HIS A 85 -18.86 38.20 -7.57
C HIS A 85 -17.73 37.21 -7.18
N PRO A 86 -17.02 36.65 -8.18
CA PRO A 86 -16.29 35.39 -8.07
C PRO A 86 -14.78 35.61 -8.08
N TRP A 87 -14.05 35.16 -7.07
CA TRP A 87 -12.58 35.39 -7.04
C TRP A 87 -11.73 34.20 -6.62
N PHE A 88 -12.21 32.96 -6.72
CA PHE A 88 -11.32 31.81 -6.51
C PHE A 88 -11.42 30.77 -7.63
N LEU A 89 -10.66 31.02 -8.70
CA LEU A 89 -10.22 30.01 -9.65
C LEU A 89 -8.90 30.44 -10.32
N LYS A 90 -7.83 29.65 -10.07
CA LYS A 90 -6.54 29.55 -10.79
C LYS A 90 -5.66 30.83 -10.81
N LYS A 91 -4.40 30.80 -10.37
CA LYS A 91 -3.30 29.85 -10.59
C LYS A 91 -2.33 29.87 -9.40
#